data_AF-A0A946ZJD9-F1
#
_entry.id   AF-A0A946ZJD9-F1
#
_cell.length_a   1.000
_cell.length_b   1.000
_cell.length_c   1.000
_cell.angle_alpha   90.00
_cell.angle_beta   90.00
_cell.angle_gamma   90.00
#
_symmetry.space_group_name_H-M   'P 1'
#
loop_
_entity.id
_entity.type
_entity.pdbx_description
1 polymer ?
#
loop_
_entity_poly.entity_id
_entity_poly.type
_entity_poly.pdbx_seq_one_letter_code
_entity_poly.pdbx_strand_id
1 'polypeptide(L)' 'YLMFEGSILKAGKPEELAADEMVRKVYLGQNFELRKKKLEF' A
#
# COMPACT_ATOMS: atom_id res chain seq x y z
N TYR A 1 4.68 4.50 4.11
CA TYR A 1 3.86 4.87 5.28
C TYR A 1 2.43 5.08 4.81
N LEU A 2 1.47 4.47 5.51
CA LEU A 2 0.04 4.65 5.27
C LEU A 2 -0.52 5.55 6.38
N MET A 3 -1.22 6.62 6.00
CA MET A 3 -1.79 7.60 6.93
C MET A 3 -3.32 7.56 6.90
N PHE A 4 -3.94 7.67 8.08
CA PHE A 4 -5.38 7.77 8.23
C PHE A 4 -5.73 8.67 9.40
N GLU A 5 -6.69 9.58 9.19
CA GLU A 5 -7.17 10.51 10.23
C GLU A 5 -6.04 11.23 10.99
N GLY A 6 -4.96 11.61 10.29
CA GLY A 6 -3.84 12.33 10.90
C GLY A 6 -2.86 11.47 11.71
N SER A 7 -3.04 10.14 11.76
CA SER A 7 -2.14 9.20 12.41
C SER A 7 -1.48 8.24 11.43
N ILE A 8 -0.25 7.80 11.73
CA ILE A 8 0.42 6.73 10.97
C ILE A 8 -0.25 5.42 11.33
N LEU A 9 -0.98 4.83 10.39
CA LEU A 9 -1.65 3.55 10.60
C LEU A 9 -0.66 2.39 10.45
N LYS A 10 0.19 2.43 9.42
CA LYS A 10 1.18 1.38 9.18
C LYS A 10 2.43 1.89 8.45
N ALA A 11 3.59 1.44 8.92
CA ALA A 11 4.89 1.67 8.32
C ALA A 11 5.48 0.32 7.91
N GLY A 12 5.96 0.19 6.69
CA GLY A 12 6.47 -1.06 6.14
C GLY A 12 6.84 -0.92 4.67
N LYS A 13 7.33 -2.01 4.07
CA LYS A 13 7.65 -2.05 2.64
C LYS A 13 6.36 -1.97 1.80
N PRO A 14 6.41 -1.40 0.58
CA PRO A 14 5.24 -1.33 -0.30
C PRO A 14 4.57 -2.70 -0.55
N GLU A 15 5.37 -3.76 -0.65
CA GLU A 15 4.88 -5.14 -0.83
C GLU A 15 4.10 -5.64 0.39
N GLU A 16 4.60 -5.37 1.59
CA GLU A 16 3.96 -5.75 2.84
C GLU A 16 2.64 -4.99 3.03
N LEU A 17 2.62 -3.70 2.68
CA LEU A 17 1.43 -2.86 2.76
C LEU A 17 0.38 -3.26 1.72
N ALA A 18 0.80 -3.66 0.52
CA ALA A 18 -0.10 -4.12 -0.54
C ALA A 18 -0.70 -5.52 -0.28
N ALA A 19 0.01 -6.37 0.48
CA ALA A 19 -0.43 -7.71 0.84
C ALA A 19 -1.38 -7.74 2.06
N ASP A 20 -1.43 -6.68 2.87
CA ASP A 20 -2.28 -6.60 4.04
C ASP A 20 -3.75 -6.39 3.65
N GLU A 21 -4.62 -7.34 3.99
CA GLU A 21 -6.04 -7.33 3.62
C GLU A 21 -6.81 -6.12 4.17
N MET A 22 -6.47 -5.66 5.37
CA MET A 22 -7.08 -4.50 6.01
C MET A 22 -6.66 -3.21 5.27
N VAL A 23 -5.37 -3.08 4.97
CA VAL A 23 -4.86 -1.96 4.16
C VAL A 23 -5.49 -1.97 2.77
N ARG A 24 -5.62 -3.14 2.15
CA ARG A 24 -6.21 -3.27 0.82
C ARG A 24 -7.68 -2.87 0.80
N LYS A 25 -8.44 -3.31 1.81
CA LYS A 25 -9.87 -3.04 1.92
C LYS A 25 -10.17 -1.57 2.23
N VAL A 26 -9.39 -0.94 3.12
CA VAL A 26 -9.69 0.40 3.62
C VAL A 26 -9.01 1.50 2.79
N TYR A 27 -7.87 1.23 2.13
CA TYR A 27 -7.06 2.28 1.50
C TYR A 27 -6.76 2.07 0.03
N LEU A 28 -6.46 0.84 -0.38
CA LEU A 28 -6.03 0.58 -1.75
C LEU A 28 -7.24 0.39 -2.68
N GLY A 29 -8.35 -0.12 -2.14
CA GLY A 29 -9.52 -0.49 -2.90
C GLY A 29 -9.37 -1.88 -3.55
N GLN A 30 -10.50 -2.46 -3.98
CA GLN A 30 -10.53 -3.83 -4.51
C GLN A 30 -9.77 -4.00 -5.83
N ASN A 31 -9.56 -2.92 -6.58
CA ASN A 31 -8.93 -2.93 -7.91
C ASN A 31 -7.47 -2.45 -7.89
N PHE A 32 -6.85 -2.38 -6.72
CA PHE A 32 -5.46 -1.93 -6.62
C PHE A 32 -4.49 -2.95 -7.19
N GLU A 33 -3.52 -2.46 -7.97
CA GLU A 33 -2.40 -3.25 -8.49
C GLU A 33 -1.07 -2.54 -8.18
N LEU A 34 -0.16 -3.24 -7.50
CA LEU A 34 1.18 -2.74 -7.24
C LEU A 34 2.04 -2.88 -8.51
N ARG A 35 2.26 -1.77 -9.22
CA ARG A 35 3.13 -1.75 -10.41
C ARG A 35 4.57 -1.46 -10.02
N LYS A 36 5.46 -2.44 -10.22
CA LYS A 36 6.91 -2.22 -10.11
C LYS A 36 7.36 -1.40 -11.30
N LYS A 37 7.97 -0.24 -11.03
CA LYS A 37 8.57 0.59 -12.08
C LYS A 37 9.77 -0.16 -12.65
N LYS A 38 9.67 -0.70 -13.86
CA LYS A 38 10.84 -1.16 -14.60
C LYS A 38 11.61 0.07 -15.06
N LEU A 39 12.68 0.39 -14.35
CA LEU A 39 13.70 1.29 -14.85
C LEU A 39 14.61 0.41 -15.73
N GLU A 40 14.36 0.42 -17.03
CA GLU A 40 15.34 -0.06 -18.00
C GLU A 40 16.37 1.07 -18.18
N PHE A 41 17.64 0.77 -17.93
CA PHE A 41 18.77 1.68 -18.10
C PHE A 41 19.43 1.44 -19.45
#